data_AF-A0A5N4A3K5-F1
#
_entry.id   AF-A0A5N4A3K5-F1
#
_cell.length_a   1.000
_cell.length_b   1.000
_cell.length_c   1.000
_cell.angle_alpha   90.00
_cell.angle_beta   90.00
_cell.angle_gamma   90.00
#
_symmetry.space_group_name_H-M   'P 1'
#
loop_
_entity.id
_entity.type
_entity.pdbx_description
1 polymer ?
#
loop_
_entity_poly.entity_id
_entity_poly.type
_entity_poly.pdbx_seq_one_letter_code
_entity_poly.pdbx_strand_id
1 'polypeptide(L)'
;MYFKLVLVSVGLICVGVASGGSTRYCHDCVGRTDTSPKDFSNCRNYVNVTKNDDCSSQAYCISKLGTETRNKVTVEIAVRMCSDRNCEWQRKYNAGEKYCSECQSDYCNNDKF
;
A
#
# COMPACT_ATOMS: atom_id res chain seq x y z
N MET A 1 66.08 -25.29 -15.84
CA MET A 1 65.17 -24.67 -14.86
C MET A 1 63.95 -24.16 -15.63
N TYR A 2 62.78 -24.77 -15.45
CA TYR A 2 61.55 -24.43 -16.16
C TYR A 2 60.78 -23.36 -15.39
N PHE A 3 60.67 -22.15 -15.96
CA PHE A 3 59.83 -21.09 -15.43
C PHE A 3 58.36 -21.35 -15.84
N LYS A 4 57.54 -21.76 -14.87
CA LYS A 4 56.08 -21.83 -15.00
C LYS A 4 55.50 -20.43 -14.80
N LEU A 5 54.98 -19.85 -15.87
CA LEU A 5 54.15 -18.64 -15.82
C LEU A 5 52.78 -19.00 -15.25
N VAL A 6 52.49 -18.51 -14.05
CA VAL A 6 51.17 -18.59 -13.42
C VAL A 6 50.36 -17.40 -13.91
N LEU A 7 49.39 -17.63 -14.80
CA LEU A 7 48.38 -16.64 -15.17
C LEU A 7 47.48 -16.39 -13.95
N VAL A 8 47.64 -15.22 -13.32
CA VAL A 8 46.72 -14.71 -12.31
C VAL A 8 45.47 -14.20 -13.02
N SER A 9 44.39 -14.98 -12.94
CA SER A 9 43.06 -14.56 -13.40
C SER A 9 42.59 -13.38 -12.56
N VAL A 10 42.49 -12.21 -13.17
CA VAL A 10 41.81 -11.05 -12.59
C VAL A 10 40.31 -11.37 -12.61
N GLY A 11 39.81 -11.92 -11.51
CA GLY A 11 38.39 -12.09 -11.27
C GLY A 11 37.75 -10.70 -11.18
N LEU A 12 37.09 -10.27 -12.24
CA LEU A 12 36.15 -9.15 -12.22
C LEU A 12 35.05 -9.49 -11.22
N ILE A 13 35.19 -8.98 -9.99
CA ILE A 13 34.13 -8.94 -9.00
C ILE A 13 33.10 -7.96 -9.56
N CYS A 14 32.07 -8.49 -10.22
CA CYS A 14 30.85 -7.78 -10.50
C CYS A 14 30.22 -7.42 -9.15
N VAL A 15 30.55 -6.25 -8.61
CA VAL A 15 29.77 -5.63 -7.53
C VAL A 15 28.45 -5.21 -8.17
N GLY A 16 27.55 -6.17 -8.34
CA GLY A 16 26.16 -5.92 -8.64
C GLY A 16 25.60 -5.15 -7.46
N VAL A 17 25.50 -3.83 -7.59
CA VAL A 17 24.61 -3.05 -6.74
C VAL A 17 23.21 -3.53 -7.10
N ALA A 18 22.71 -4.53 -6.38
CA ALA A 18 21.29 -4.78 -6.33
C ALA A 18 20.68 -3.56 -5.64
N SER A 19 20.39 -2.51 -6.42
CA SER A 19 19.48 -1.45 -6.03
C SER A 19 18.08 -2.05 -5.97
N GLY A 20 17.86 -2.96 -5.00
CA GLY A 20 16.55 -3.46 -4.67
C GLY A 20 15.84 -2.34 -3.94
N GLY A 21 15.22 -1.43 -4.70
CA GLY A 21 14.20 -0.56 -4.15
C GLY A 21 13.09 -1.47 -3.64
N SER A 22 13.03 -1.66 -2.33
CA SER A 22 11.93 -2.40 -1.72
C SER A 22 10.65 -1.61 -1.99
N THR A 23 9.71 -2.22 -2.69
CA THR A 23 8.37 -1.68 -2.97
C THR A 23 7.37 -2.37 -2.06
N ARG A 24 6.41 -1.62 -1.50
CA ARG A 24 5.26 -2.15 -0.76
C ARG A 24 4.11 -2.30 -1.73
N TYR A 25 3.38 -3.40 -1.62
CA TYR A 25 2.14 -3.60 -2.37
C TYR A 25 0.95 -3.66 -1.43
N CYS A 26 -0.11 -2.91 -1.72
CA CYS A 26 -1.33 -2.89 -0.91
C CYS A 26 -2.55 -3.18 -1.78
N HIS A 27 -3.63 -3.69 -1.19
CA HIS A 27 -4.91 -3.72 -1.88
C HIS A 27 -5.48 -2.31 -2.00
N ASP A 28 -6.07 -2.03 -3.16
CA ASP A 28 -6.69 -0.75 -3.49
C ASP A 28 -8.18 -0.92 -3.78
N CYS A 29 -9.00 -0.09 -3.14
CA CYS A 29 -10.39 0.09 -3.51
C CYS A 29 -10.92 1.39 -2.94
N VAL A 30 -11.87 2.00 -3.65
CA VAL A 30 -12.63 3.15 -3.18
C VAL A 30 -14.09 2.93 -3.53
N GLY A 31 -14.96 3.09 -2.54
CA GLY A 31 -16.40 3.06 -2.75
C GLY A 31 -17.11 4.10 -1.90
N ARG A 32 -18.22 4.64 -2.41
CA ARG A 32 -19.04 5.65 -1.72
C ARG A 32 -20.50 5.24 -1.68
N THR A 33 -21.22 5.58 -0.62
CA THR A 33 -22.63 5.19 -0.46
C THR A 33 -23.58 5.84 -1.46
N ASP A 34 -23.22 6.99 -2.03
CA ASP A 34 -24.07 7.78 -2.94
C ASP A 34 -23.89 7.41 -4.42
N THR A 35 -22.66 7.16 -4.85
CA THR A 35 -22.27 7.02 -6.25
C THR A 35 -21.86 5.60 -6.61
N SER A 36 -21.35 4.83 -5.64
CA SER A 36 -20.88 3.45 -5.86
C SER A 36 -21.16 2.54 -4.66
N PRO A 37 -22.44 2.36 -4.26
CA PRO A 37 -22.80 1.62 -3.05
C PRO A 37 -22.35 0.16 -3.06
N LYS A 38 -22.30 -0.47 -4.25
CA LYS A 38 -21.76 -1.83 -4.40
C LYS A 38 -20.25 -1.86 -4.14
N ASP A 39 -19.50 -0.90 -4.66
CA ASP A 39 -18.05 -0.80 -4.44
C ASP A 39 -17.74 -0.47 -2.98
N PHE A 40 -18.58 0.36 -2.34
CA PHE A 40 -18.48 0.64 -0.91
C PHE A 40 -18.61 -0.65 -0.09
N SER A 41 -19.66 -1.43 -0.35
CA SER A 41 -19.88 -2.72 0.33
C SER A 41 -18.77 -3.71 0.05
N ASN A 42 -18.35 -3.83 -1.21
CA ASN A 42 -17.27 -4.71 -1.63
C ASN A 42 -15.94 -4.35 -0.95
N CYS A 43 -15.60 -3.07 -0.91
CA CYS A 43 -14.35 -2.59 -0.32
C CYS A 43 -14.30 -2.87 1.19
N ARG A 44 -15.39 -2.59 1.92
CA ARG A 44 -15.52 -2.92 3.35
C ARG A 44 -15.39 -4.41 3.65
N ASN A 45 -16.00 -5.25 2.80
CA ASN A 45 -16.07 -6.69 3.02
C ASN A 45 -14.95 -7.50 2.33
N TYR A 46 -14.03 -6.81 1.65
CA TYR A 46 -12.98 -7.43 0.84
C TYR A 46 -13.52 -8.41 -0.21
N VAL A 47 -14.53 -7.98 -0.96
CA VAL A 47 -15.17 -8.76 -2.03
C VAL A 47 -14.75 -8.20 -3.37
N ASN A 48 -14.14 -9.02 -4.24
CA ASN A 48 -13.68 -8.62 -5.58
C ASN A 48 -12.68 -7.45 -5.57
N VAL A 49 -11.85 -7.32 -4.53
CA VAL A 49 -10.76 -6.33 -4.49
C VAL A 49 -9.57 -6.92 -5.24
N THR A 50 -9.43 -6.55 -6.51
CA THR A 50 -8.35 -7.04 -7.40
C THR A 50 -7.32 -5.98 -7.75
N LYS A 51 -7.61 -4.71 -7.44
CA LYS A 51 -6.68 -3.61 -7.68
C LYS A 51 -5.64 -3.57 -6.56
N ASN A 52 -4.43 -3.22 -6.95
CA ASN A 52 -3.29 -3.11 -6.07
C ASN A 52 -2.62 -1.75 -6.30
N ASP A 53 -2.06 -1.21 -5.24
CA ASP A 53 -1.29 0.03 -5.23
C ASP A 53 0.16 -0.28 -4.87
N ASP A 54 1.11 0.34 -5.56
CA ASP A 54 2.55 0.19 -5.32
C ASP A 54 3.15 1.47 -4.76
N CYS A 55 3.95 1.33 -3.70
CA CYS A 55 4.40 2.48 -2.91
C CYS A 55 5.75 2.22 -2.24
N SER A 56 6.27 3.23 -1.55
CA SER A 56 7.55 3.12 -0.84
C SER A 56 7.53 1.94 0.15
N SER A 57 8.65 1.25 0.37
CA SER A 57 8.71 0.16 1.37
C SER A 57 8.33 0.58 2.79
N GLN A 58 8.43 1.87 3.10
CA GLN A 58 8.12 2.44 4.40
C GLN A 58 6.63 2.79 4.54
N ALA A 59 5.85 2.68 3.45
CA ALA A 59 4.44 2.99 3.45
C ALA A 59 3.61 1.92 4.16
N TYR A 60 2.42 2.34 4.58
CA TYR A 60 1.41 1.54 5.26
C TYR A 60 0.32 1.14 4.29
N CYS A 61 -0.12 -0.11 4.35
CA CYS A 61 -1.37 -0.52 3.74
C CYS A 61 -2.51 -0.19 4.70
N ILE A 62 -3.41 0.70 4.29
CA ILE A 62 -4.48 1.22 5.12
C ILE A 62 -5.83 0.68 4.66
N SER A 63 -6.71 0.42 5.63
CA SER A 63 -8.16 0.26 5.42
C SER A 63 -8.89 1.31 6.24
N LYS A 64 -9.79 2.08 5.62
CA LYS A 64 -10.43 3.24 6.23
C LYS A 64 -11.91 3.30 5.91
N LEU A 65 -12.71 3.66 6.92
CA LEU A 65 -14.09 4.11 6.78
C LEU A 65 -14.20 5.53 7.32
N GLY A 66 -14.80 6.41 6.54
CA GLY A 66 -15.04 7.78 6.96
C GLY A 66 -16.23 8.40 6.27
N THR A 67 -16.34 9.72 6.42
CA THR A 67 -17.35 10.53 5.77
C THR A 67 -16.71 11.67 5.00
N GLU A 68 -17.29 12.02 3.86
CA GLU A 68 -16.93 13.20 3.07
C GLU A 68 -18.18 14.06 2.89
N THR A 69 -18.05 15.37 3.06
CA THR A 69 -19.12 16.31 2.72
C THR A 69 -18.95 16.77 1.27
N ARG A 70 -19.91 16.44 0.41
CA ARG A 70 -19.95 16.84 -1.00
C ARG A 70 -21.29 17.48 -1.31
N ASN A 71 -21.30 18.65 -1.95
CA ASN A 71 -22.54 19.34 -2.33
C ASN A 71 -23.53 19.50 -1.16
N LYS A 72 -23.04 19.78 0.06
CA LYS A 72 -23.81 19.88 1.32
C LYS A 72 -24.45 18.56 1.81
N VAL A 73 -24.07 17.43 1.24
CA VAL A 73 -24.49 16.09 1.67
C VAL A 73 -23.28 15.36 2.26
N THR A 74 -23.46 14.77 3.44
CA THR A 74 -22.45 13.89 4.06
C THR A 74 -22.65 12.48 3.55
N VAL A 75 -21.63 11.89 2.94
CA VAL A 75 -21.65 10.53 2.39
C VAL A 75 -20.56 9.70 3.05
N GLU A 76 -20.77 8.39 3.16
CA GLU A 76 -19.73 7.50 3.68
C GLU A 76 -18.81 7.02 2.56
N ILE A 77 -17.54 6.89 2.89
CA ILE A 77 -16.50 6.39 1.99
C ILE A 77 -15.73 5.26 2.66
N ALA A 78 -15.54 4.18 1.91
CA ALA A 78 -14.67 3.07 2.27
C ALA A 78 -13.48 3.06 1.33
N VAL A 79 -12.27 2.95 1.90
CA VAL A 79 -11.01 3.02 1.17
C VAL A 79 -10.07 1.93 1.63
N ARG A 80 -9.38 1.30 0.69
CA ARG A 80 -8.11 0.60 0.90
C ARG A 80 -7.07 1.26 0.00
N MET A 81 -5.89 1.53 0.52
CA MET A 81 -4.85 2.24 -0.24
C MET A 81 -3.47 2.01 0.38
N CYS A 82 -2.43 2.36 -0.36
CA CYS A 82 -1.15 2.63 0.26
C CYS A 82 -1.01 4.09 0.72
N SER A 83 -0.27 4.33 1.80
CA SER A 83 -0.04 5.68 2.33
C SER A 83 1.26 5.77 3.12
N ASP A 84 2.06 6.81 2.90
CA ASP A 84 3.21 7.14 3.78
C ASP A 84 2.77 7.75 5.12
N ARG A 85 1.47 8.02 5.29
CA ARG A 85 0.87 8.55 6.52
C ARG A 85 0.07 7.45 7.21
N ASN A 86 0.36 7.21 8.49
CA ASN A 86 -0.32 6.24 9.33
C ASN A 86 -1.76 6.69 9.73
N CYS A 87 -2.53 5.79 10.31
CA CYS A 87 -3.88 6.03 10.80
C CYS A 87 -3.96 7.14 11.84
N GLU A 88 -2.95 7.29 12.71
CA GLU A 88 -2.93 8.40 13.69
C GLU A 88 -2.92 9.76 12.98
N TRP A 89 -2.07 9.91 11.96
CA TRP A 89 -2.05 11.10 11.12
C TRP A 89 -3.39 11.30 10.42
N GLN A 90 -3.98 10.23 9.85
CA GLN A 90 -5.26 10.30 9.17
C GLN A 90 -6.38 10.79 10.10
N ARG A 91 -6.49 10.23 11.32
CA ARG A 91 -7.47 10.67 12.33
C ARG A 91 -7.30 12.13 12.73
N LYS A 92 -6.06 12.60 12.82
CA LYS A 92 -5.76 13.98 13.24
C LYS A 92 -6.15 15.01 12.18
N TYR A 93 -5.98 14.70 10.90
CA TYR A 93 -6.13 15.68 9.82
C TYR A 93 -7.36 15.47 8.93
N ASN A 94 -7.94 14.27 8.91
CA ASN A 94 -9.17 13.96 8.17
C ASN A 94 -10.35 13.82 9.12
N ALA A 95 -11.02 14.95 9.35
CA ALA A 95 -12.28 15.00 10.08
C ALA A 95 -13.31 14.05 9.43
N GLY A 96 -14.03 13.28 10.24
CA GLY A 96 -15.06 12.36 9.76
C GLY A 96 -14.59 10.91 9.55
N GLU A 97 -13.35 10.58 9.90
CA GLU A 97 -12.89 9.19 9.97
C GLU A 97 -13.55 8.44 11.13
N LYS A 98 -14.17 7.28 10.83
CA LYS A 98 -14.86 6.41 11.78
C LYS A 98 -14.02 5.19 12.14
N TYR A 99 -13.27 4.67 11.18
CA TYR A 99 -12.39 3.52 11.34
C TYR A 99 -11.14 3.72 10.49
N CYS A 100 -10.00 3.31 11.04
CA CYS A 100 -8.77 3.15 10.29
C CYS A 100 -7.94 2.03 10.92
N SER A 101 -7.50 1.10 10.09
CA SER A 101 -6.51 0.08 10.41
C SER A 101 -5.36 0.14 9.40
N GLU A 102 -4.19 -0.28 9.85
CA GLU A 102 -2.97 -0.24 9.06
C GLU A 102 -2.08 -1.45 9.33
N CYS A 103 -1.23 -1.77 8.36
CA CYS A 103 -0.25 -2.83 8.46
C CYS A 103 0.93 -2.56 7.50
N GLN A 104 2.07 -3.22 7.77
CA GLN A 104 3.36 -2.99 7.09
C GLN A 104 3.88 -4.26 6.41
N SER A 105 2.99 -5.03 5.79
CA SER A 105 3.31 -6.21 4.98
C SER A 105 2.60 -6.10 3.64
N ASP A 106 3.08 -6.82 2.62
CA ASP A 106 2.42 -6.74 1.31
C ASP A 106 1.03 -7.38 1.39
N TYR A 107 0.04 -6.72 0.78
CA TYR A 107 -1.34 -7.21 0.66
C TYR A 107 -2.01 -7.52 2.00
N CYS A 108 -1.55 -6.89 3.08
CA CYS A 108 -2.02 -7.18 4.43
C CYS A 108 -3.36 -6.52 4.77
N ASN A 109 -3.76 -5.47 4.05
CA ASN A 109 -5.00 -4.75 4.28
C ASN A 109 -6.20 -5.47 3.65
N ASN A 110 -6.48 -6.70 4.09
CA ASN A 110 -7.58 -7.54 3.58
C ASN A 110 -8.69 -7.81 4.64
N ASP A 111 -8.52 -7.29 5.85
CA ASP A 111 -9.52 -7.39 6.92
C ASP A 111 -10.82 -6.67 6.59
N LYS A 112 -11.93 -7.17 7.13
CA LYS A 112 -13.25 -6.53 7.03
C LYS A 112 -13.39 -5.42 8.06
N PHE A 113 -14.12 -4.35 7.72
CA PHE A 113 -14.34 -3.20 8.60
C PHE A 113 -15.66 -2.50 8.33
#